data_AF-A0A523UGI4-F1
#
_entry.id   AF-A0A523UGI4-F1
#
_cell.length_a   1.000
_cell.length_b   1.000
_cell.length_c   1.000
_cell.angle_alpha   90.00
_cell.angle_beta   90.00
_cell.angle_gamma   90.00
#
_symmetry.space_group_name_H-M   'P 1'
#
loop_
_entity.id
_entity.type
_entity.pdbx_description
1 polymer ?
#
loop_
_entity_poly.entity_id
_entity_poly.type
_entity_poly.pdbx_seq_one_letter_code
_entity_poly.pdbx_strand_id
1 'polypeptide(L)'
;MMGAKKGYLPFYVVLLAVSVFFLLIERLTGNEFMFHLAAIPLEVLIALFVVERILDRREKREQRKRLISVSLTLFGSETSSLFMASFQAARSPCLSFSRIKSASLEELKKMREDANTIEYESPELMEAVAMEYVKARHIWQMYMDRALAYDIEETYDNMISVLDFISHVEAFKRNNPDKLFIHEVMGNERLMARVKDVLGFGVRKFLDYAIELKRKQPDVLDQLISDLELYTQEDKSFSKEWPTS
;
A
#
# COMPACT_ATOMS: atom_id res chain seq x y z
N MET A 1 0.55 -1.59 13.77
CA MET A 1 1.33 -2.40 14.75
C MET A 1 1.29 -1.71 16.12
N MET A 2 1.15 -2.45 17.24
CA MET A 2 1.07 -2.00 18.66
C MET A 2 -0.29 -1.67 19.32
N GLY A 3 -1.44 -2.05 18.74
CA GLY A 3 -2.76 -1.89 19.39
C GLY A 3 -3.21 -3.05 20.29
N ALA A 4 -3.06 -4.30 19.82
CA ALA A 4 -3.72 -5.47 20.45
C ALA A 4 -2.94 -6.15 21.60
N LYS A 5 -1.65 -5.84 21.81
CA LYS A 5 -0.80 -6.58 22.77
C LYS A 5 -1.08 -6.29 24.25
N LYS A 6 -1.76 -5.19 24.58
CA LYS A 6 -1.85 -4.71 25.98
C LYS A 6 -2.87 -5.46 26.85
N GLY A 7 -3.86 -6.13 26.26
CA GLY A 7 -4.93 -6.79 27.03
C GLY A 7 -4.53 -8.10 27.73
N TYR A 8 -3.64 -8.89 27.11
CA TYR A 8 -3.33 -10.26 27.56
C TYR A 8 -2.00 -10.38 28.33
N LEU A 9 -1.15 -9.35 28.29
CA LEU A 9 0.12 -9.31 29.04
C LEU A 9 -0.03 -9.68 30.54
N PRO A 10 -1.00 -9.14 31.30
CA PRO A 10 -1.17 -9.54 32.71
C PRO A 10 -1.56 -11.02 32.85
N PHE A 11 -2.33 -11.56 31.91
CA PHE A 11 -2.74 -12.96 31.91
C PHE A 11 -1.54 -13.91 31.68
N TYR A 12 -0.67 -13.58 30.72
CA TYR A 12 0.59 -14.30 30.49
C TYR A 12 1.49 -14.32 31.73
N VAL A 13 1.65 -13.17 32.39
CA VAL A 13 2.47 -13.03 33.59
C VAL A 13 1.91 -13.86 34.75
N VAL A 14 0.59 -13.85 34.95
CA VAL A 14 -0.06 -14.62 36.01
C VAL A 14 0.09 -16.13 35.79
N LEU A 15 -0.18 -16.65 34.58
CA LEU A 15 -0.04 -18.08 34.31
C LEU A 15 1.41 -18.57 34.47
N LEU A 16 2.37 -17.75 34.06
CA LEU A 16 3.79 -18.05 34.22
C LEU A 16 4.19 -18.02 35.70
N ALA A 17 3.73 -17.02 36.46
CA ALA A 17 3.96 -16.94 37.90
C ALA A 17 3.35 -18.13 38.67
N VAL A 18 2.14 -18.55 38.30
CA VAL A 18 1.47 -19.74 38.87
C VAL A 18 2.24 -21.02 38.54
N SER A 19 2.74 -21.16 37.32
CA SER A 19 3.57 -22.31 36.92
C SER A 19 4.86 -22.37 37.74
N VAL A 20 5.57 -21.24 37.87
CA VAL A 20 6.80 -21.12 38.66
C VAL A 20 6.53 -21.41 40.14
N PHE A 21 5.41 -20.93 40.67
CA PHE A 21 5.02 -21.19 42.06
C PHE A 21 4.83 -22.70 42.33
N PHE A 22 4.13 -23.42 41.45
CA PHE A 22 3.97 -24.87 41.59
C PHE A 22 5.29 -25.63 41.44
N LEU A 23 6.18 -25.22 40.54
CA LEU A 23 7.53 -25.80 40.42
C LEU A 23 8.39 -25.53 41.66
N LEU A 24 8.26 -24.37 42.30
CA LEU A 24 8.97 -24.07 43.55
C LEU A 24 8.48 -24.94 44.71
N ILE A 25 7.16 -25.17 44.80
CA ILE A 25 6.58 -26.07 45.80
C ILE A 25 7.06 -27.50 45.57
N GLU A 26 7.05 -27.99 44.32
CA GLU A 26 7.57 -29.30 43.98
C GLU A 26 9.02 -29.45 44.45
N ARG A 27 9.89 -28.50 44.12
CA ARG A 27 11.30 -28.52 44.53
C ARG A 27 11.50 -28.54 46.04
N LEU A 28 10.61 -27.92 46.81
CA LEU A 28 10.67 -27.87 48.27
C LEU A 28 10.05 -29.09 48.95
N THR A 29 9.06 -29.73 48.33
CA THR A 29 8.24 -30.79 48.96
C THR A 29 8.49 -32.18 48.38
N GLY A 30 9.14 -32.29 47.22
CA GLY A 30 9.32 -33.54 46.48
C GLY A 30 8.02 -34.14 45.95
N ASN A 31 6.91 -33.39 45.95
CA ASN A 31 5.61 -33.88 45.52
C ASN A 31 5.44 -33.73 44.01
N GLU A 32 5.57 -34.83 43.27
CA GLU A 32 5.42 -34.89 41.81
C GLU A 32 4.07 -34.36 41.31
N PHE A 33 3.01 -34.40 42.13
CA PHE A 33 1.71 -33.82 41.78
C PHE A 33 1.80 -32.32 41.44
N MET A 34 2.70 -31.59 42.11
CA MET A 34 2.90 -30.15 41.87
C MET A 34 3.56 -29.88 40.52
N PHE A 35 4.38 -30.81 40.01
CA PHE A 35 4.92 -30.74 38.65
C PHE A 35 3.79 -30.83 37.61
N HIS A 36 2.85 -31.76 37.80
CA HIS A 36 1.67 -31.88 36.93
C HIS A 36 0.79 -30.63 36.99
N LEU A 37 0.60 -30.03 38.17
CA LEU A 37 -0.13 -28.77 38.31
C LEU A 37 0.58 -27.59 37.63
N ALA A 38 1.91 -27.56 37.62
CA ALA A 38 2.68 -26.55 36.89
C ALA A 38 2.57 -26.70 35.37
N ALA A 39 2.37 -27.93 34.86
CA ALA A 39 2.23 -28.19 33.44
C ALA A 39 0.92 -27.61 32.87
N ILE A 40 -0.16 -27.57 33.65
CA ILE A 40 -1.48 -27.12 33.19
C ILE A 40 -1.46 -25.64 32.73
N PRO A 41 -0.99 -24.66 33.53
CA PRO A 41 -0.90 -23.28 33.04
C PRO A 41 0.11 -23.11 31.88
N LEU A 42 1.18 -23.92 31.82
CA LEU A 42 2.12 -23.91 30.68
C LEU A 42 1.48 -24.41 29.38
N GLU A 43 0.65 -25.45 29.44
CA GLU A 43 -0.10 -25.96 28.28
C GLU A 43 -1.09 -24.91 27.77
N VAL A 44 -1.80 -24.24 28.68
CA VAL A 44 -2.71 -23.13 28.35
C VAL A 44 -1.95 -21.97 27.69
N LEU A 45 -0.75 -21.63 28.16
CA LEU A 45 0.11 -20.61 27.56
C LEU A 45 0.50 -20.98 26.12
N ILE A 46 0.88 -22.23 25.88
CA ILE A 46 1.25 -22.72 24.54
C ILE A 46 0.03 -22.67 23.61
N ALA A 47 -1.12 -23.14 24.07
CA ALA A 47 -2.35 -23.13 23.29
C ALA A 47 -2.77 -21.71 22.89
N LEU A 48 -2.74 -20.76 23.85
CA LEU A 48 -3.04 -19.34 23.58
C LEU A 48 -2.07 -18.74 22.57
N PHE A 49 -0.76 -18.98 22.73
CA PHE A 49 0.24 -18.48 21.79
C PHE A 49 0.03 -19.03 20.37
N VAL A 50 -0.30 -20.32 20.23
CA VAL A 50 -0.59 -20.94 18.94
C VAL A 50 -1.86 -20.34 18.34
N VAL A 51 -2.93 -20.19 19.12
CA VAL A 51 -4.20 -19.61 18.68
C VAL A 51 -4.02 -18.16 18.25
N GLU A 52 -3.35 -17.32 19.05
CA GLU A 52 -3.01 -15.94 18.68
C GLU A 52 -2.24 -15.91 17.36
N ARG A 53 -1.22 -16.76 17.21
CA ARG A 53 -0.40 -16.79 15.99
C ARG A 53 -1.19 -17.26 14.76
N ILE A 54 -2.16 -18.16 14.92
CA ILE A 54 -3.06 -18.59 13.83
C ILE A 54 -4.05 -17.48 13.49
N LEU A 55 -4.65 -16.83 14.49
CA LEU A 55 -5.57 -15.72 14.32
C LEU A 55 -4.87 -14.53 13.64
N ASP A 56 -3.69 -14.12 14.11
CA ASP A 56 -2.85 -13.11 13.47
C ASP A 56 -2.57 -13.43 11.99
N ARG A 57 -2.28 -14.69 11.68
CA ARG A 57 -2.03 -15.13 10.31
C ARG A 57 -3.30 -15.08 9.45
N ARG A 58 -4.45 -15.45 10.00
CA ARG A 58 -5.75 -15.38 9.32
C ARG A 58 -6.16 -13.93 9.09
N GLU A 59 -6.10 -13.09 10.12
CA GLU A 59 -6.41 -11.67 10.05
C GLU A 59 -5.52 -10.97 9.01
N LYS A 60 -4.20 -11.17 9.06
CA LYS A 60 -3.28 -10.63 8.02
C LYS A 60 -3.61 -11.13 6.62
N ARG A 61 -4.05 -12.39 6.49
CA ARG A 61 -4.44 -12.96 5.19
C ARG A 61 -5.75 -12.35 4.68
N GLU A 62 -6.71 -12.11 5.57
CA GLU A 62 -7.99 -11.50 5.24
C GLU A 62 -7.86 -10.01 4.95
N GLN A 63 -7.16 -9.25 5.80
CA GLN A 63 -6.79 -7.85 5.54
C GLN A 63 -6.08 -7.72 4.20
N ARG A 64 -5.16 -8.64 3.87
CA ARG A 64 -4.50 -8.62 2.57
C ARG A 64 -5.43 -8.95 1.40
N LYS A 65 -6.35 -9.90 1.55
CA LYS A 65 -7.37 -10.17 0.52
C LYS A 65 -8.26 -8.95 0.28
N ARG A 66 -8.66 -8.26 1.36
CA ARG A 66 -9.40 -7.00 1.30
C ARG A 66 -8.57 -5.93 0.58
N LEU A 67 -7.29 -5.77 0.93
CA LEU A 67 -6.39 -4.83 0.27
C LEU A 67 -6.25 -5.13 -1.23
N ILE A 68 -6.06 -6.39 -1.64
CA ILE A 68 -6.06 -6.79 -3.06
C ILE A 68 -7.37 -6.40 -3.75
N SER A 69 -8.51 -6.69 -3.12
CA SER A 69 -9.83 -6.33 -3.66
C SER A 69 -10.00 -4.82 -3.81
N VAL A 70 -9.48 -4.03 -2.88
CA VAL A 70 -9.56 -2.57 -2.91
C VAL A 70 -8.56 -2.03 -3.92
N SER A 71 -7.36 -2.59 -4.02
CA SER A 71 -6.33 -2.28 -5.02
C SER A 71 -6.79 -2.53 -6.46
N LEU A 72 -7.57 -3.58 -6.73
CA LEU A 72 -8.20 -3.77 -8.06
C LEU A 72 -9.06 -2.57 -8.49
N THR A 73 -9.60 -1.81 -7.54
CA THR A 73 -10.32 -0.57 -7.80
C THR A 73 -9.41 0.56 -8.29
N LEU A 74 -8.17 0.60 -7.77
CA LEU A 74 -7.18 1.63 -8.14
C LEU A 74 -6.38 1.27 -9.40
N PHE A 75 -6.33 0.01 -9.81
CA PHE A 75 -5.44 -0.43 -10.89
C PHE A 75 -6.25 -0.93 -12.10
N GLY A 76 -7.38 -0.27 -12.38
CA GLY A 76 -8.22 -0.53 -13.54
C GLY A 76 -7.92 0.38 -14.73
N SER A 77 -8.67 0.19 -15.81
CA SER A 77 -8.56 0.96 -17.06
C SER A 77 -8.66 2.47 -16.84
N GLU A 78 -9.54 2.94 -15.95
CA GLU A 78 -9.74 4.37 -15.66
C GLU A 78 -8.51 5.08 -15.05
N THR A 79 -7.57 4.31 -14.47
CA THR A 79 -6.32 4.84 -13.89
C THR A 79 -5.10 4.58 -14.77
N SER A 80 -5.30 3.91 -15.91
CA SER A 80 -4.20 3.50 -16.79
C SER A 80 -3.42 4.70 -17.31
N SER A 81 -4.09 5.82 -17.62
CA SER A 81 -3.48 7.09 -18.01
C SER A 81 -2.61 7.67 -16.89
N LEU A 82 -3.06 7.61 -15.63
CA LEU A 82 -2.32 8.08 -14.46
C LEU A 82 -1.01 7.32 -14.27
N PHE A 83 -1.05 5.99 -14.33
CA PHE A 83 0.17 5.19 -14.18
C PHE A 83 1.07 5.31 -15.40
N MET A 84 0.52 5.37 -16.62
CA MET A 84 1.32 5.61 -17.81
C MET A 84 2.05 6.95 -17.74
N ALA A 85 1.34 8.04 -17.41
CA ALA A 85 1.93 9.36 -17.27
C ALA A 85 3.01 9.35 -16.18
N SER A 86 2.73 8.73 -15.03
CA SER A 86 3.68 8.60 -13.92
C SER A 86 4.95 7.85 -14.34
N PHE A 87 4.81 6.75 -15.08
CA PHE A 87 5.95 5.93 -15.51
C PHE A 87 6.77 6.60 -16.62
N GLN A 88 6.12 7.29 -17.56
CA GLN A 88 6.81 8.02 -18.63
C GLN A 88 7.52 9.27 -18.11
N ALA A 89 6.95 9.95 -17.12
CA ALA A 89 7.54 11.14 -16.52
C ALA A 89 8.69 10.82 -15.54
N ALA A 90 8.76 9.58 -15.04
CA ALA A 90 9.78 9.16 -14.09
C ALA A 90 11.13 8.93 -14.79
N ARG A 91 12.13 9.73 -14.42
CA ARG A 91 13.53 9.52 -14.79
C ARG A 91 14.13 8.35 -14.01
N SER A 92 13.82 8.26 -12.72
CA SER A 92 14.27 7.19 -11.83
C SER A 92 13.22 6.88 -10.76
N PRO A 93 12.88 5.60 -10.52
CA PRO A 93 13.28 4.43 -11.29
C PRO A 93 12.67 4.46 -12.70
N CYS A 94 13.37 3.89 -13.69
CA CYS A 94 12.83 3.75 -15.04
C CYS A 94 11.74 2.67 -15.03
N LEU A 95 10.48 3.10 -15.14
CA LEU A 95 9.31 2.25 -15.05
C LEU A 95 8.62 2.15 -16.42
N SER A 96 8.12 0.95 -16.73
CA SER A 96 7.19 0.72 -17.83
C SER A 96 6.37 -0.53 -17.54
N PHE A 97 5.18 -0.62 -18.13
CA PHE A 97 4.35 -1.82 -18.05
C PHE A 97 5.10 -3.07 -18.54
N SER A 98 5.73 -3.00 -19.71
CA SER A 98 6.55 -4.08 -20.28
C SER A 98 7.70 -4.54 -19.38
N ARG A 99 8.35 -3.60 -18.67
CA ARG A 99 9.42 -3.91 -17.72
C ARG A 99 8.88 -4.57 -16.46
N ILE A 100 7.75 -4.10 -15.93
CA ILE A 100 7.09 -4.70 -14.77
C ILE A 100 6.61 -6.13 -15.09
N LYS A 101 6.08 -6.35 -16.29
CA LYS A 101 5.63 -7.67 -16.76
C LYS A 101 6.77 -8.69 -16.81
N SER A 102 7.86 -8.32 -17.47
CA SER A 102 9.01 -9.21 -17.68
C SER A 102 9.95 -9.33 -16.49
N ALA A 103 9.90 -8.41 -15.52
CA ALA A 103 10.75 -8.43 -14.33
C ALA A 103 10.55 -9.68 -13.46
N SER A 104 11.66 -10.16 -12.91
CA SER A 104 11.68 -11.13 -11.82
C SER A 104 11.16 -10.50 -10.52
N LEU A 105 10.81 -11.35 -9.54
CA LEU A 105 10.33 -10.88 -8.25
C LEU A 105 11.35 -9.98 -7.52
N GLU A 106 12.65 -10.29 -7.61
CA GLU A 106 13.69 -9.49 -6.98
C GLU A 106 13.90 -8.15 -7.70
N GLU A 107 13.78 -8.12 -9.02
CA GLU A 107 13.81 -6.86 -9.78
C GLU A 107 12.61 -5.97 -9.44
N LEU A 108 11.42 -6.53 -9.29
CA LEU A 108 10.23 -5.77 -8.86
C LEU A 108 10.39 -5.20 -7.46
N LYS A 109 10.94 -5.97 -6.51
CA LYS A 109 11.25 -5.46 -5.16
C LYS A 109 12.25 -4.32 -5.21
N LYS A 110 13.30 -4.44 -6.03
CA LYS A 110 14.28 -3.37 -6.22
C LYS A 110 13.65 -2.11 -6.79
N MET A 111 12.84 -2.23 -7.86
CA MET A 111 12.10 -1.09 -8.42
C MET A 111 11.20 -0.43 -7.37
N ARG A 112 10.58 -1.23 -6.51
CA ARG A 112 9.75 -0.71 -5.41
C ARG A 112 10.58 0.05 -4.37
N GLU A 113 11.75 -0.43 -4.00
CA GLU A 113 12.66 0.28 -3.09
C GLU A 113 13.13 1.60 -3.72
N ASP A 114 13.54 1.56 -4.99
CA ASP A 114 13.98 2.73 -5.74
C ASP A 114 12.85 3.80 -5.87
N ALA A 115 11.58 3.36 -5.94
CA ALA A 115 10.42 4.26 -5.97
C ALA A 115 10.16 5.03 -4.66
N ASN A 116 10.93 4.79 -3.59
CA ASN A 116 10.91 5.67 -2.41
C ASN A 116 11.49 7.06 -2.70
N THR A 117 12.37 7.16 -3.69
CA THR A 117 13.02 8.41 -4.10
C THR A 117 12.79 8.66 -5.59
N ILE A 118 11.51 8.79 -5.97
CA ILE A 118 11.15 9.03 -7.37
C ILE A 118 11.66 10.40 -7.85
N GLU A 119 12.29 10.41 -9.01
CA GLU A 119 12.76 11.59 -9.71
C GLU A 119 12.06 11.71 -11.05
N TYR A 120 11.47 12.88 -11.30
CA TYR A 120 10.82 13.21 -12.56
C TYR A 120 11.80 13.90 -13.51
N GLU A 121 11.60 13.71 -14.82
CA GLU A 121 12.49 14.25 -15.85
C GLU A 121 12.43 15.78 -15.92
N SER A 122 11.24 16.37 -15.78
CA SER A 122 11.07 17.83 -15.73
C SER A 122 9.87 18.26 -14.87
N PRO A 123 9.84 19.52 -14.40
CA PRO A 123 8.66 20.09 -13.71
C PRO A 123 7.37 20.02 -14.53
N GLU A 124 7.45 20.15 -15.85
CA GLU A 124 6.30 20.09 -16.76
C GLU A 124 5.72 18.68 -16.84
N LEU A 125 6.59 17.66 -16.90
CA LEU A 125 6.15 16.26 -16.87
C LEU A 125 5.58 15.90 -15.50
N MET A 126 6.16 16.44 -14.42
CA MET A 126 5.60 16.29 -13.08
C MET A 126 4.22 16.96 -12.94
N GLU A 127 4.00 18.11 -13.58
CA GLU A 127 2.68 18.76 -13.63
C GLU A 127 1.67 17.88 -14.37
N ALA A 128 2.05 17.29 -15.51
CA ALA A 128 1.17 16.40 -16.26
C ALA A 128 0.70 15.22 -15.40
N VAL A 129 1.61 14.63 -14.61
CA VAL A 129 1.25 13.59 -13.63
C VAL A 129 0.30 14.14 -12.55
N ALA A 130 0.58 15.31 -11.98
CA ALA A 130 -0.31 15.94 -11.00
C ALA A 130 -1.73 16.15 -11.55
N MET A 131 -1.85 16.54 -12.82
CA MET A 131 -3.15 16.72 -13.48
C MET A 131 -3.87 15.38 -13.72
N GLU A 132 -3.16 14.28 -13.96
CA GLU A 132 -3.77 12.94 -14.00
C GLU A 132 -4.33 12.53 -12.63
N TYR A 133 -3.65 12.87 -11.53
CA TYR A 133 -4.19 12.66 -10.19
C TYR A 133 -5.50 13.45 -9.98
N VAL A 134 -5.56 14.69 -10.48
CA VAL A 134 -6.80 15.50 -10.43
C VAL A 134 -7.91 14.85 -11.24
N LYS A 135 -7.65 14.39 -12.46
CA LYS A 135 -8.65 13.68 -13.29
C LYS A 135 -9.16 12.41 -12.60
N ALA A 136 -8.28 11.70 -11.90
CA ALA A 136 -8.61 10.47 -11.19
C ALA A 136 -9.23 10.70 -9.79
N ARG A 137 -9.63 11.93 -9.43
CA ARG A 137 -10.16 12.27 -8.09
C ARG A 137 -11.26 11.32 -7.61
N HIS A 138 -12.22 11.01 -8.48
CA HIS A 138 -13.35 10.12 -8.13
C HIS A 138 -12.88 8.71 -7.77
N ILE A 139 -11.80 8.24 -8.38
CA ILE A 139 -11.24 6.91 -8.14
C ILE A 139 -10.52 6.88 -6.78
N TRP A 140 -9.77 7.93 -6.46
CA TRP A 140 -9.14 8.08 -5.14
C TRP A 140 -10.19 8.15 -4.02
N GLN A 141 -11.31 8.84 -4.25
CA GLN A 141 -12.45 8.87 -3.32
C GLN A 141 -13.08 7.48 -3.18
N MET A 142 -13.40 6.80 -4.29
CA MET A 142 -13.96 5.45 -4.25
C MET A 142 -13.02 4.46 -3.54
N TYR A 143 -11.71 4.58 -3.73
CA TYR A 143 -10.74 3.74 -3.03
C TYR A 143 -10.71 4.03 -1.52
N MET A 144 -10.78 5.30 -1.12
CA MET A 144 -10.91 5.70 0.29
C MET A 144 -12.19 5.13 0.91
N ASP A 145 -13.33 5.25 0.24
CA ASP A 145 -14.63 4.72 0.70
C ASP A 145 -14.60 3.20 0.86
N ARG A 146 -13.98 2.48 -0.08
CA ARG A 146 -13.80 1.03 0.03
C ARG A 146 -12.84 0.66 1.15
N ALA A 147 -11.73 1.39 1.32
CA ALA A 147 -10.81 1.16 2.42
C ALA A 147 -11.49 1.40 3.79
N LEU A 148 -12.40 2.38 3.88
CA LEU A 148 -13.22 2.65 5.06
C LEU A 148 -14.17 1.47 5.33
N ALA A 149 -14.88 1.00 4.31
CA ALA A 149 -15.79 -0.15 4.44
C ALA A 149 -15.09 -1.45 4.90
N TYR A 150 -13.78 -1.59 4.64
CA TYR A 150 -12.99 -2.76 5.00
C TYR A 150 -12.08 -2.60 6.23
N ASP A 151 -12.13 -1.44 6.89
CA ASP A 151 -11.33 -1.10 8.08
C ASP A 151 -9.80 -1.21 7.85
N ILE A 152 -9.34 -0.72 6.70
CA ILE A 152 -7.92 -0.72 6.32
C ILE A 152 -7.26 0.60 6.78
N GLU A 153 -7.09 0.74 8.10
CA GLU A 153 -6.57 1.97 8.75
C GLU A 153 -5.30 2.55 8.12
N GLU A 154 -4.34 1.69 7.75
CA GLU A 154 -3.06 2.08 7.15
C GLU A 154 -3.21 2.83 5.80
N THR A 155 -4.40 2.78 5.19
CA THR A 155 -4.69 3.41 3.91
C THR A 155 -5.22 4.85 4.07
N TYR A 156 -5.75 5.23 5.23
CA TYR A 156 -6.47 6.49 5.40
C TYR A 156 -5.58 7.73 5.31
N ASP A 157 -4.49 7.78 6.06
CA ASP A 157 -3.60 8.96 6.09
C ASP A 157 -3.01 9.28 4.71
N ASN A 158 -2.70 8.23 3.94
CA ASN A 158 -2.21 8.35 2.59
C ASN A 158 -3.30 8.89 1.64
N MET A 159 -4.53 8.40 1.77
CA MET A 159 -5.65 8.85 0.93
C MET A 159 -6.07 10.28 1.22
N ILE A 160 -6.11 10.67 2.50
CA ILE A 160 -6.34 12.06 2.89
C ILE A 160 -5.26 12.95 2.27
N SER A 161 -4.00 12.53 2.31
CA SER A 161 -2.89 13.28 1.71
C SER A 161 -3.04 13.44 0.19
N VAL A 162 -3.46 12.38 -0.52
CA VAL A 162 -3.72 12.42 -1.97
C VAL A 162 -4.89 13.36 -2.30
N LEU A 163 -6.02 13.24 -1.61
CA LEU A 163 -7.21 14.06 -1.85
C LEU A 163 -7.00 15.53 -1.49
N ASP A 164 -6.24 15.81 -0.43
CA ASP A 164 -5.85 17.15 -0.05
C ASP A 164 -4.90 17.77 -1.09
N PHE A 165 -3.93 16.99 -1.60
CA PHE A 165 -3.08 17.42 -2.72
C PHE A 165 -3.91 17.77 -3.96
N ILE A 166 -4.83 16.89 -4.39
CA ILE A 166 -5.71 17.14 -5.53
C ILE A 166 -6.49 18.44 -5.33
N SER A 167 -7.06 18.63 -4.14
CA SER A 167 -7.84 19.83 -3.80
C SER A 167 -6.99 21.10 -3.89
N HIS A 168 -5.72 21.06 -3.48
CA HIS A 168 -4.78 22.18 -3.63
C HIS A 168 -4.46 22.50 -5.09
N VAL A 169 -4.19 21.47 -5.91
CA VAL A 169 -3.92 21.66 -7.34
C VAL A 169 -5.15 22.25 -8.04
N GLU A 170 -6.34 21.72 -7.79
CA GLU A 170 -7.60 22.24 -8.35
C GLU A 170 -7.85 23.69 -7.96
N ALA A 171 -7.67 24.04 -6.68
CA ALA A 171 -7.85 25.40 -6.19
C ALA A 171 -6.84 26.37 -6.84
N PHE A 172 -5.58 25.96 -6.98
CA PHE A 172 -4.57 26.75 -7.64
C PHE A 172 -4.91 26.99 -9.11
N LYS A 173 -5.24 25.92 -9.86
CA LYS A 173 -5.56 25.98 -11.29
C LYS A 173 -6.82 26.77 -11.57
N ARG A 174 -7.82 26.74 -10.68
CA ARG A 174 -9.03 27.57 -10.78
C ARG A 174 -8.71 29.06 -10.72
N ASN A 175 -7.77 29.44 -9.88
CA ASN A 175 -7.34 30.84 -9.70
C ASN A 175 -6.24 31.26 -10.69
N ASN A 176 -5.50 30.29 -11.26
CA ASN A 176 -4.39 30.52 -12.17
C ASN A 176 -4.42 29.48 -13.33
N PRO A 177 -5.34 29.59 -14.29
CA PRO A 177 -5.51 28.58 -15.35
C PRO A 177 -4.25 28.32 -16.18
N ASP A 178 -3.46 29.38 -16.44
CA ASP A 178 -2.29 29.32 -17.32
C ASP A 178 -0.98 29.02 -16.59
N LYS A 179 -0.97 29.00 -15.26
CA LYS A 179 0.23 28.70 -14.46
C LYS A 179 0.33 27.22 -14.13
N LEU A 180 1.56 26.72 -14.06
CA LEU A 180 1.86 25.35 -13.62
C LEU A 180 2.03 25.35 -12.11
N PHE A 181 1.27 24.49 -11.42
CA PHE A 181 1.32 24.36 -9.97
C PHE A 181 2.71 23.94 -9.49
N ILE A 182 3.35 22.99 -10.17
CA ILE A 182 4.69 22.48 -9.82
C ILE A 182 5.72 23.62 -9.83
N HIS A 183 5.67 24.52 -10.82
CA HIS A 183 6.59 25.67 -10.88
C HIS A 183 6.40 26.61 -9.70
N GLU A 184 5.16 26.85 -9.28
CA GLU A 184 4.85 27.70 -8.12
C GLU A 184 5.39 27.10 -6.83
N VAL A 185 5.24 25.78 -6.63
CA VAL A 185 5.65 25.12 -5.39
C VAL A 185 7.12 24.73 -5.36
N MET A 186 7.83 24.74 -6.50
CA MET A 186 9.23 24.29 -6.63
C MET A 186 10.19 25.02 -5.69
N GLY A 187 9.94 26.31 -5.41
CA GLY A 187 10.72 27.12 -4.48
C GLY A 187 10.49 26.79 -2.99
N ASN A 188 9.52 25.94 -2.67
CA ASN A 188 9.18 25.54 -1.29
C ASN A 188 9.49 24.06 -1.07
N GLU A 189 10.64 23.79 -0.43
CA GLU A 189 11.13 22.43 -0.19
C GLU A 189 10.11 21.52 0.52
N ARG A 190 9.38 22.06 1.51
CA ARG A 190 8.38 21.29 2.26
C ARG A 190 7.19 20.90 1.39
N LEU A 191 6.71 21.82 0.56
CA LEU A 191 5.61 21.53 -0.36
C LEU A 191 6.08 20.55 -1.45
N MET A 192 7.26 20.74 -2.01
CA MET A 192 7.80 19.81 -3.00
C MET A 192 8.03 18.40 -2.45
N ALA A 193 8.50 18.27 -1.22
CA ALA A 193 8.60 16.97 -0.57
C ALA A 193 7.24 16.27 -0.52
N ARG A 194 6.18 17.01 -0.16
CA ARG A 194 4.82 16.48 -0.14
C ARG A 194 4.31 16.10 -1.53
N VAL A 195 4.56 16.92 -2.55
CA VAL A 195 4.18 16.59 -3.94
C VAL A 195 4.87 15.30 -4.37
N LYS A 196 6.20 15.20 -4.20
CA LYS A 196 6.96 13.99 -4.56
C LYS A 196 6.45 12.76 -3.82
N ASP A 197 6.10 12.92 -2.54
CA ASP A 197 5.56 11.82 -1.75
C ASP A 197 4.20 11.34 -2.28
N VAL A 198 3.27 12.27 -2.55
CA VAL A 198 1.95 11.94 -3.10
C VAL A 198 2.04 11.31 -4.49
N LEU A 199 2.81 11.90 -5.41
CA LEU A 199 2.93 11.34 -6.76
C LEU A 199 3.65 9.99 -6.75
N GLY A 200 4.67 9.84 -5.89
CA GLY A 200 5.37 8.56 -5.70
C GLY A 200 4.51 7.50 -5.01
N PHE A 201 3.52 7.90 -4.20
CA PHE A 201 2.64 6.96 -3.49
C PHE A 201 1.90 6.03 -4.45
N GLY A 202 1.28 6.56 -5.52
CA GLY A 202 0.57 5.74 -6.49
C GLY A 202 1.49 4.71 -7.16
N VAL A 203 2.69 5.14 -7.56
CA VAL A 203 3.72 4.26 -8.15
C VAL A 203 4.12 3.15 -7.17
N ARG A 204 4.40 3.51 -5.91
CA ARG A 204 4.76 2.53 -4.87
C ARG A 204 3.65 1.51 -4.64
N LYS A 205 2.39 1.95 -4.58
CA LYS A 205 1.25 1.05 -4.41
C LYS A 205 1.04 0.15 -5.62
N PHE A 206 1.26 0.66 -6.84
CA PHE A 206 1.23 -0.17 -8.04
C PHE A 206 2.28 -1.28 -7.97
N LEU A 207 3.51 -0.94 -7.59
CA LEU A 207 4.60 -1.91 -7.45
C LEU A 207 4.35 -2.90 -6.30
N ASP A 208 3.82 -2.45 -5.16
CA ASP A 208 3.40 -3.34 -4.06
C ASP A 208 2.38 -4.38 -4.55
N TYR A 209 1.42 -3.94 -5.38
CA TYR A 209 0.41 -4.81 -5.97
C TYR A 209 1.00 -5.77 -7.01
N ALA A 210 1.86 -5.27 -7.90
CA ALA A 210 2.55 -6.08 -8.91
C ALA A 210 3.42 -7.17 -8.27
N ILE A 211 4.16 -6.86 -7.20
CA ILE A 211 4.95 -7.83 -6.42
C ILE A 211 4.05 -8.93 -5.83
N GLU A 212 2.90 -8.53 -5.28
CA GLU A 212 1.97 -9.49 -4.68
C GLU A 212 1.37 -10.43 -5.74
N LEU A 213 0.97 -9.90 -6.90
CA LEU A 213 0.49 -10.69 -8.02
C LEU A 213 1.59 -11.59 -8.59
N LYS A 214 2.80 -11.08 -8.85
CA LYS A 214 3.92 -11.89 -9.35
C LYS A 214 4.20 -13.10 -8.47
N ARG A 215 4.08 -12.93 -7.14
CA ARG A 215 4.30 -14.02 -6.18
C ARG A 215 3.19 -15.05 -6.14
N LYS A 216 1.93 -14.64 -6.29
CA LYS A 216 0.76 -15.49 -5.97
C LYS A 216 -0.07 -15.89 -7.18
N GLN A 217 -0.19 -15.01 -8.15
CA GLN A 217 -1.06 -15.10 -9.32
C GLN A 217 -0.36 -14.41 -10.52
N PRO A 218 0.76 -14.98 -11.02
CA PRO A 218 1.54 -14.36 -12.09
C PRO A 218 0.73 -14.17 -13.38
N ASP A 219 -0.15 -15.11 -13.72
CA ASP A 219 -1.01 -15.01 -14.91
C ASP A 219 -1.97 -13.80 -14.83
N VAL A 220 -2.45 -13.46 -13.63
CA VAL A 220 -3.31 -12.28 -13.40
C VAL A 220 -2.51 -10.98 -13.55
N LEU A 221 -1.24 -10.98 -13.14
CA LEU A 221 -0.36 -9.84 -13.42
C LEU A 221 -0.17 -9.66 -14.92
N ASP A 222 0.12 -10.74 -15.64
CA ASP A 222 0.36 -10.69 -17.08
C ASP A 222 -0.87 -10.18 -17.84
N GLN A 223 -2.07 -10.64 -17.45
CA GLN A 223 -3.34 -10.15 -17.99
C GLN A 223 -3.56 -8.67 -17.66
N LEU A 224 -3.43 -8.28 -16.38
CA LEU A 224 -3.61 -6.89 -15.95
C LEU A 224 -2.71 -5.94 -16.73
N ILE A 225 -1.43 -6.27 -16.86
CA ILE A 225 -0.48 -5.42 -17.58
C ILE A 225 -0.82 -5.36 -19.07
N SER A 226 -1.23 -6.48 -19.68
CA SER A 226 -1.69 -6.49 -21.07
C SER A 226 -2.92 -5.62 -21.29
N ASP A 227 -3.90 -5.66 -20.38
CA ASP A 227 -5.10 -4.83 -20.46
C ASP A 227 -4.73 -3.34 -20.35
N LEU A 228 -3.85 -2.97 -19.40
CA LEU A 228 -3.36 -1.60 -19.24
C LEU A 228 -2.58 -1.10 -20.46
N GLU A 229 -1.77 -1.95 -21.09
CA GLU A 229 -1.06 -1.63 -22.34
C GLU A 229 -2.05 -1.40 -23.50
N LEU A 230 -3.15 -2.15 -23.57
CA LEU A 230 -4.17 -1.99 -24.60
C LEU A 230 -4.93 -0.67 -24.46
N TYR A 231 -5.42 -0.35 -23.26
CA TYR A 231 -6.16 0.91 -23.02
C TYR A 231 -5.31 2.15 -23.28
N THR A 232 -4.01 2.06 -23.01
CA THR A 232 -3.09 3.19 -23.23
C THR A 232 -2.62 3.33 -24.68
N GLN A 233 -2.81 2.31 -25.52
CA GLN A 233 -2.66 2.41 -26.97
C GLN A 233 -3.91 2.99 -27.64
N GLU A 234 -5.11 2.64 -27.16
CA GLU A 234 -6.39 3.19 -27.65
C GLU A 234 -6.51 4.69 -27.36
N ASP A 235 -6.03 5.17 -26.21
CA ASP A 235 -6.03 6.62 -25.89
C ASP A 235 -5.13 7.43 -26.86
N LYS A 236 -4.08 6.81 -27.42
CA LYS A 236 -3.23 7.40 -28.47
C LYS A 236 -3.84 7.34 -29.88
N SER A 237 -4.81 6.46 -30.14
CA SER A 237 -5.52 6.42 -31.43
C SER A 237 -6.71 7.39 -31.43
N PHE A 238 -7.47 7.48 -30.33
CA PHE A 238 -8.58 8.43 -30.20
C PHE A 238 -8.14 9.89 -30.17
N SER A 239 -6.96 10.20 -29.60
CA SER A 239 -6.39 11.55 -29.62
C SER A 239 -5.89 12.01 -31.00
N LYS A 240 -5.81 11.12 -32.00
CA LYS A 240 -5.51 11.46 -33.40
C LYS A 240 -6.75 11.72 -34.28
N GLU A 241 -7.95 11.37 -33.80
CA GLU A 241 -9.18 11.39 -34.61
C GLU A 241 -10.17 12.50 -34.24
N TRP A 242 -9.77 13.51 -33.46
CA TRP A 242 -10.59 14.72 -33.35
C TRP A 242 -10.40 15.60 -34.60
N PRO A 243 -11.42 15.81 -35.45
CA PRO A 243 -11.35 16.85 -36.45
C PRO A 243 -11.39 18.18 -35.70
N THR A 244 -10.32 18.97 -35.84
CA THR A 244 -10.42 20.41 -35.62
C THR A 244 -11.37 20.96 -36.68
N SER A 245 -12.64 21.12 -36.31
CA SER A 245 -13.62 21.92 -37.04
C SER A 245 -14.26 22.90 -36.09
#